data_AF-A0A1F8QFV2-F1
#
_entry.id   AF-A0A1F8QFV2-F1
#
_cell.length_a   1.000
_cell.length_b   1.000
_cell.length_c   1.000
_cell.angle_alpha   90.00
_cell.angle_beta   90.00
_cell.angle_gamma   90.00
#
_symmetry.space_group_name_H-M   'P 1'
#
loop_
_entity.id
_entity.type
_entity.pdbx_description
1 polymer ?
#
loop_
_entity_poly.entity_id
_entity_poly.type
_entity_poly.pdbx_seq_one_letter_code
_entity_poly.pdbx_strand_id
1 'polypeptide(L)'
;MAALRWSMIFFLGGEVFCWINILFFFEESLLLEYLHSFFMVACLGFLAFSVMEALDHGLLHFSNPQKRCALSGVCKSCVKAKPGPCLLHRLFRWMIPIIGLVGLMPLAAQPLAISYNTSIFGIVRNLTHPLPVQWYEIRFCPAAALILLTGAWLALSWRGGTPGGTLLAKVLLAAAIGHVGFTFMRLAFLTFYRERIVWFFFWEELTELILITGVLYMLWLFQPQLGQQVRARLRALMS
;
A
#
# COMPACT_ATOMS: atom_id res chain seq x y z
N MET A 1 11.51 -2.10 9.74
CA MET A 1 12.70 -1.97 8.87
C MET A 1 12.67 -2.88 7.66
N ALA A 2 12.60 -4.21 7.83
CA ALA A 2 12.63 -5.14 6.68
C ALA A 2 11.51 -4.86 5.66
N ALA A 3 10.27 -4.64 6.11
CA ALA A 3 9.15 -4.34 5.21
C ALA A 3 9.32 -3.03 4.45
N LEU A 4 9.81 -1.96 5.10
CA LEU A 4 10.09 -0.69 4.42
C LEU A 4 11.18 -0.86 3.36
N ARG A 5 12.24 -1.63 3.65
CA ARG A 5 13.27 -1.95 2.66
C ARG A 5 12.67 -2.69 1.45
N TRP A 6 11.81 -3.67 1.69
CA TRP A 6 11.11 -4.36 0.60
C TRP A 6 10.23 -3.43 -0.21
N SER A 7 9.47 -2.54 0.44
CA SER A 7 8.71 -1.49 -0.24
C SER A 7 9.58 -0.67 -1.21
N MET A 8 10.77 -0.23 -0.78
CA MET A 8 11.70 0.52 -1.63
C MET A 8 12.30 -0.31 -2.77
N ILE A 9 12.55 -1.61 -2.54
CA ILE A 9 13.02 -2.52 -3.61
C ILE A 9 11.92 -2.69 -4.67
N PHE A 10 10.66 -2.86 -4.24
CA PHE A 10 9.54 -2.96 -5.17
C PHE A 10 9.27 -1.63 -5.89
N PHE A 11 9.38 -0.49 -5.21
CA PHE A 11 9.32 0.82 -5.84
C PHE A 11 10.34 0.93 -6.98
N LEU A 12 11.63 0.75 -6.67
CA LEU A 12 12.70 0.83 -7.66
C LEU A 12 12.52 -0.18 -8.81
N GLY A 13 12.06 -1.40 -8.50
CA GLY A 13 11.76 -2.40 -9.53
C GLY A 13 10.67 -1.93 -10.50
N GLY A 14 9.59 -1.33 -9.99
CA GLY A 14 8.54 -0.77 -10.83
C GLY A 14 9.01 0.41 -11.67
N GLU A 15 9.81 1.32 -11.09
CA GLU A 15 10.42 2.44 -11.81
C GLU A 15 11.33 1.97 -12.96
N VAL A 16 12.12 0.92 -12.73
CA VAL A 16 12.97 0.34 -13.78
C VAL A 16 12.12 -0.18 -14.94
N PHE A 17 10.98 -0.82 -14.67
CA PHE A 17 10.08 -1.27 -15.74
C PHE A 17 9.42 -0.10 -16.48
N CYS A 18 8.99 0.95 -15.77
CA CYS A 18 8.48 2.19 -16.39
C CYS A 18 9.53 2.81 -17.30
N TRP A 19 10.75 3.01 -16.78
CA TRP A 19 11.86 3.59 -17.52
C TRP A 19 12.24 2.79 -18.78
N ILE A 20 12.29 1.45 -18.69
CA ILE A 20 12.53 0.59 -19.86
C ILE A 20 11.38 0.74 -20.87
N ASN A 21 10.13 0.79 -20.41
CA ASN A 21 8.96 0.94 -21.28
C ASN A 21 9.02 2.25 -22.06
N ILE A 22 9.38 3.36 -21.39
CA ILE A 22 9.53 4.68 -22.00
C ILE A 22 10.67 4.69 -23.04
N LEU A 23 11.86 4.20 -22.67
CA LEU A 23 13.06 4.33 -23.52
C LEU A 23 13.06 3.39 -24.74
N PHE A 24 12.58 2.17 -24.59
CA PHE A 24 12.73 1.14 -25.62
C PHE A 24 11.43 0.78 -26.34
N PHE A 25 10.28 1.02 -25.69
CA PHE A 25 8.97 0.62 -26.21
C PHE A 25 8.00 1.79 -26.37
N PHE A 26 8.42 3.02 -26.08
CA PHE A 26 7.59 4.23 -26.15
C PHE A 26 6.24 4.06 -25.42
N GLU A 27 6.25 3.39 -24.27
CA GLU A 27 5.06 3.10 -23.43
C GLU A 27 4.08 2.08 -24.03
N GLU A 28 4.40 1.43 -25.16
CA GLU A 28 3.49 0.49 -25.82
C GLU A 28 3.54 -0.94 -25.24
N SER A 29 4.53 -1.26 -24.41
CA SER A 29 4.69 -2.62 -23.87
C SER A 29 3.76 -2.90 -22.69
N LEU A 30 2.66 -3.61 -22.98
CA LEU A 30 1.68 -4.04 -21.97
C LEU A 30 2.29 -4.86 -20.84
N LEU A 31 3.34 -5.66 -21.12
CA LEU A 31 3.99 -6.48 -20.10
C LEU A 31 4.76 -5.60 -19.10
N LEU A 32 5.50 -4.59 -19.59
CA LEU A 32 6.26 -3.70 -18.73
C LEU A 32 5.33 -2.82 -17.90
N GLU A 33 4.23 -2.36 -18.48
CA GLU A 33 3.19 -1.62 -17.76
C GLU A 33 2.54 -2.46 -16.66
N TYR A 34 2.23 -3.73 -16.94
CA TYR A 34 1.73 -4.68 -15.95
C TYR A 34 2.76 -4.90 -14.82
N LEU A 35 4.03 -5.09 -15.16
CA LEU A 35 5.08 -5.31 -14.18
C LEU A 35 5.30 -4.06 -13.31
N HIS A 36 5.33 -2.87 -13.90
CA HIS A 36 5.37 -1.62 -13.16
C HIS A 36 4.19 -1.54 -12.17
N SER A 37 2.96 -1.72 -12.65
CA SER A 37 1.74 -1.72 -11.83
C SER A 37 1.78 -2.74 -10.69
N PHE A 38 2.23 -3.97 -10.97
CA PHE A 38 2.35 -5.03 -9.97
C PHE A 38 3.38 -4.68 -8.88
N PHE A 39 4.51 -4.12 -9.27
CA PHE A 39 5.55 -3.68 -8.34
C PHE A 39 5.06 -2.48 -7.50
N MET A 40 4.24 -1.59 -8.05
CA MET A 40 3.61 -0.51 -7.28
C MET A 40 2.58 -1.00 -6.26
N VAL A 41 1.75 -1.98 -6.62
CA VAL A 41 0.87 -2.67 -5.67
C VAL A 41 1.67 -3.29 -4.52
N ALA A 42 2.76 -3.99 -4.82
CA ALA A 42 3.63 -4.60 -3.82
C ALA A 42 4.30 -3.53 -2.94
N CYS A 43 4.82 -2.46 -3.54
CA CYS A 43 5.41 -1.33 -2.85
C CYS A 43 4.45 -0.75 -1.80
N LEU A 44 3.22 -0.43 -2.21
CA LEU A 44 2.19 0.11 -1.33
C LEU A 44 1.78 -0.87 -0.24
N GLY A 45 1.70 -2.17 -0.55
CA GLY A 45 1.40 -3.21 0.42
C GLY A 45 2.47 -3.33 1.51
N PHE A 46 3.75 -3.38 1.13
CA PHE A 46 4.86 -3.41 2.08
C PHE A 46 4.97 -2.12 2.89
N LEU A 47 4.69 -0.97 2.28
CA LEU A 47 4.64 0.32 2.96
C LEU A 47 3.53 0.34 4.01
N ALA A 48 2.31 -0.05 3.65
CA ALA A 48 1.18 -0.15 4.56
C ALA A 48 1.48 -1.09 5.74
N PHE A 49 2.11 -2.24 5.47
CA PHE A 49 2.57 -3.15 6.51
C PHE A 49 3.58 -2.49 7.44
N SER A 50 4.55 -1.74 6.89
CA SER A 50 5.56 -1.05 7.67
C SER A 50 4.96 0.02 8.60
N VAL A 51 3.96 0.75 8.12
CA VAL A 51 3.22 1.75 8.92
C VAL A 51 2.43 1.07 10.02
N MET A 52 1.73 -0.03 9.72
CA MET A 52 1.00 -0.80 10.72
C MET A 52 1.93 -1.36 11.81
N GLU A 53 3.09 -1.90 11.44
CA GLU A 53 4.07 -2.39 12.39
C GLU A 53 4.70 -1.26 13.22
N ALA A 54 4.93 -0.08 12.63
CA ALA A 54 5.41 1.08 13.37
C ALA A 54 4.38 1.56 14.40
N LEU A 55 3.11 1.67 14.00
CA LEU A 55 2.00 1.99 14.91
C LEU A 55 1.84 0.93 15.99
N ASP A 56 2.00 -0.35 15.64
CA ASP A 56 1.86 -1.43 16.59
C ASP A 56 2.99 -1.46 17.61
N HIS A 57 4.24 -1.36 17.15
CA HIS A 57 5.37 -1.35 18.07
C HIS A 57 5.52 -0.05 18.87
N GLY A 58 4.99 1.07 18.37
CA GLY A 58 5.09 2.37 19.02
C GLY A 58 3.91 2.71 19.94
N LEU A 59 2.68 2.54 19.46
CA LEU A 59 1.47 3.09 20.10
C LEU A 59 0.49 2.01 20.56
N LEU A 60 0.16 1.06 19.68
CA LEU A 60 -0.97 0.15 19.91
C LEU A 60 -0.59 -1.10 20.70
N HIS A 61 0.63 -1.60 20.48
CA HIS A 61 1.20 -2.81 21.06
C HIS A 61 0.33 -4.06 20.89
N PHE A 62 -0.55 -4.11 19.89
CA PHE A 62 -1.48 -5.19 19.62
C PHE A 62 -0.81 -6.57 19.62
N SER A 63 0.37 -6.71 18.98
CA SER A 63 1.13 -7.97 18.95
C SER A 63 1.81 -8.36 20.28
N ASN A 64 1.98 -7.44 21.24
CA ASN A 64 2.69 -7.70 22.50
C ASN A 64 1.72 -7.84 23.68
N PRO A 65 1.50 -9.04 24.26
CA PRO A 65 0.53 -9.25 25.33
C PRO A 65 0.92 -8.54 26.64
N GLN A 66 2.21 -8.25 26.85
CA GLN A 66 2.74 -7.68 28.09
C GLN A 66 2.67 -6.15 28.12
N LYS A 67 2.62 -5.48 26.96
CA LYS A 67 2.56 -4.02 26.87
C LYS A 67 1.14 -3.50 26.63
N ARG A 68 0.73 -2.52 27.44
CA ARG A 68 -0.56 -1.83 27.31
C ARG A 68 -0.54 -0.88 26.11
N CYS A 69 -1.67 -0.79 25.41
CA CYS A 69 -1.88 0.18 24.34
C CYS A 69 -1.92 1.62 24.90
N ALA A 70 -1.38 2.59 24.16
CA ALA A 70 -1.45 4.01 24.51
C ALA A 70 -2.90 4.52 24.64
N LEU A 71 -3.85 3.92 23.90
CA LEU A 71 -5.28 4.25 23.96
C LEU A 71 -6.01 3.62 25.16
N SER A 72 -5.31 2.97 26.09
CA SER A 72 -5.94 2.35 27.26
C SER A 72 -6.65 3.34 28.19
N GLY A 73 -6.30 4.62 28.17
CA GLY A 73 -7.03 5.67 28.89
C GLY A 73 -8.38 6.03 28.28
N VAL A 74 -8.55 5.80 26.98
CA VAL A 74 -9.81 6.06 26.24
C VAL A 74 -10.68 4.79 26.18
N CYS A 75 -10.04 3.63 26.02
CA CYS A 75 -10.70 2.34 26.03
C CYS A 75 -11.16 1.97 27.45
N LYS A 76 -12.46 1.98 27.71
CA LYS A 76 -13.06 1.58 29.00
C LYS A 76 -12.61 0.19 29.48
N SER A 77 -12.29 -0.72 28.55
CA SER A 77 -11.76 -2.06 28.80
C SER A 77 -10.60 -2.39 27.87
N CYS A 78 -9.58 -3.04 28.41
CA CYS A 78 -8.44 -3.55 27.65
C CYS A 78 -8.12 -4.95 28.16
N VAL A 79 -8.16 -5.96 27.28
CA VAL A 79 -7.91 -7.37 27.61
C VAL A 79 -6.59 -7.60 28.36
N LYS A 80 -5.62 -6.68 28.22
CA LYS A 80 -4.30 -6.72 28.88
C LYS A 80 -4.26 -6.10 30.27
N ALA A 81 -5.26 -5.31 30.65
CA ALA A 81 -5.30 -4.59 31.92
C ALA A 81 -6.50 -5.02 32.79
N LYS A 82 -7.65 -5.32 32.17
CA LYS A 82 -8.86 -5.79 32.83
C LYS A 82 -9.56 -6.82 31.94
N PRO A 83 -10.13 -7.90 32.51
CA PRO A 83 -10.93 -8.84 31.73
C PRO A 83 -12.09 -8.09 31.05
N GLY A 84 -12.14 -8.15 29.73
CA GLY A 84 -13.15 -7.43 28.94
C GLY A 84 -12.78 -7.34 27.45
N PRO A 85 -13.75 -6.96 26.59
CA PRO A 85 -13.52 -6.85 25.15
C PRO A 85 -12.57 -5.68 24.84
N CYS A 86 -11.64 -5.89 23.92
CA CYS A 86 -10.78 -4.82 23.41
C CYS A 86 -11.53 -4.02 22.34
N LEU A 87 -11.84 -2.74 22.61
CA LEU A 87 -12.53 -1.86 21.67
C LEU A 87 -11.75 -1.68 20.36
N LEU A 88 -10.43 -1.54 20.45
CA LEU A 88 -9.56 -1.38 19.29
C LEU A 88 -9.61 -2.61 18.35
N HIS A 89 -9.65 -3.81 18.93
CA HIS A 89 -9.80 -5.04 18.15
C HIS A 89 -11.14 -5.08 17.41
N ARG A 90 -12.22 -4.67 18.10
CA ARG A 90 -13.55 -4.58 17.52
C ARG A 90 -13.60 -3.54 16.40
N LEU A 91 -12.97 -2.38 16.60
CA LEU A 91 -12.87 -1.33 15.59
C LEU A 91 -12.19 -1.86 14.32
N PHE A 92 -11.00 -2.45 14.43
CA PHE A 92 -10.30 -3.01 13.27
C PHE A 92 -11.10 -4.12 12.59
N ARG A 93 -11.78 -4.99 13.36
CA ARG A 93 -12.64 -6.03 12.80
C ARG A 93 -13.79 -5.48 11.96
N TRP A 94 -14.32 -4.29 12.28
CA TRP A 94 -15.36 -3.64 11.48
C TRP A 94 -14.81 -2.74 10.38
N MET A 95 -13.63 -2.16 10.54
CA MET A 95 -13.00 -1.36 9.48
C MET A 95 -12.66 -2.21 8.25
N ILE A 96 -12.20 -3.45 8.42
CA ILE A 96 -11.83 -4.34 7.30
C ILE A 96 -13.00 -4.54 6.30
N PRO A 97 -14.21 -4.96 6.72
CA PRO A 97 -15.32 -5.12 5.79
C PRO A 97 -15.81 -3.79 5.21
N ILE A 98 -15.69 -2.67 5.94
CA ILE A 98 -16.02 -1.34 5.39
C ILE A 98 -15.07 -0.98 4.24
N ILE A 99 -13.76 -1.22 4.42
CA ILE A 99 -12.78 -1.05 3.33
C ILE A 99 -13.11 -2.01 2.17
N GLY A 100 -13.59 -3.21 2.47
CA GLY A 100 -14.09 -4.15 1.47
C GLY A 100 -15.24 -3.60 0.64
N LEU A 101 -16.24 -2.98 1.28
CA LEU A 101 -17.34 -2.33 0.57
C LEU A 101 -16.86 -1.19 -0.34
N VAL A 102 -15.90 -0.40 0.12
CA VAL A 102 -15.26 0.63 -0.71
C VAL A 102 -14.52 -0.02 -1.88
N GLY A 103 -13.81 -1.13 -1.65
CA GLY A 103 -13.13 -1.93 -2.68
C GLY A 103 -14.05 -2.52 -3.76
N LEU A 104 -15.38 -2.53 -3.57
CA LEU A 104 -16.33 -2.89 -4.62
C LEU A 104 -16.55 -1.78 -5.66
N MET A 105 -16.28 -0.51 -5.32
CA MET A 105 -16.56 0.61 -6.21
C MET A 105 -15.83 0.51 -7.57
N PRO A 106 -14.52 0.17 -7.63
CA PRO A 106 -13.84 0.06 -8.92
C PRO A 106 -14.38 -1.06 -9.82
N LEU A 107 -14.98 -2.11 -9.24
CA LEU A 107 -15.62 -3.18 -10.03
C LEU A 107 -16.84 -2.68 -10.83
N ALA A 108 -17.45 -1.57 -10.41
CA ALA A 108 -18.54 -0.93 -11.13
C ALA A 108 -18.06 0.05 -12.22
N ALA A 109 -16.77 0.44 -12.22
CA ALA A 109 -16.22 1.33 -13.24
C ALA A 109 -16.18 0.62 -14.60
N GLN A 110 -16.43 1.35 -15.70
CA GLN A 110 -16.33 0.80 -17.04
C GLN A 110 -14.95 1.09 -17.64
N PRO A 111 -14.30 0.12 -18.31
CA PRO A 111 -13.09 0.40 -19.05
C PRO A 111 -13.42 1.28 -20.28
N LEU A 112 -12.53 2.20 -20.62
CA LEU A 112 -12.72 3.17 -21.69
C LEU A 112 -11.59 3.04 -22.70
N ALA A 113 -11.90 2.95 -23.99
CA ALA A 113 -10.88 3.02 -25.02
C ALA A 113 -10.41 4.48 -25.14
N ILE A 114 -9.24 4.79 -24.57
CA ILE A 114 -8.68 6.14 -24.57
C ILE A 114 -7.38 6.11 -25.37
N SER A 115 -7.37 6.88 -26.45
CA SER A 115 -6.21 7.16 -27.29
C SER A 115 -6.36 8.57 -27.84
N TYR A 116 -5.31 9.38 -27.76
CA TYR A 116 -5.28 10.65 -28.48
C TYR A 116 -3.86 11.04 -28.88
N ASN A 117 -3.76 11.79 -29.98
CA ASN A 117 -2.50 12.34 -30.46
C ASN A 117 -2.24 13.70 -29.80
N THR A 118 -1.02 13.91 -29.34
CA THR A 118 -0.56 15.18 -28.80
C THR A 118 0.87 15.48 -29.27
N SER A 119 1.29 16.74 -29.17
CA SER A 119 2.68 17.13 -29.40
C SER A 119 3.32 17.49 -28.07
N ILE A 120 4.43 16.82 -27.74
CA ILE A 120 5.23 17.11 -26.55
C ILE A 120 6.60 17.57 -27.04
N PHE A 121 6.98 18.81 -26.73
CA PHE A 121 8.19 19.46 -27.24
C PHE A 121 8.36 19.38 -28.77
N GLY A 122 7.25 19.47 -29.52
CA GLY A 122 7.26 19.39 -30.98
C GLY A 122 7.25 17.98 -31.56
N ILE A 123 7.33 16.93 -30.73
CA ILE A 123 7.28 15.53 -31.16
C ILE A 123 5.83 15.04 -31.03
N VAL A 124 5.24 14.59 -32.14
CA VAL A 124 3.89 14.00 -32.13
C VAL A 124 3.96 12.60 -31.52
N ARG A 125 3.12 12.37 -30.51
CA ARG A 125 2.98 11.10 -29.79
C ARG A 125 1.51 10.71 -29.73
N ASN A 126 1.24 9.41 -29.86
CA ASN A 126 -0.05 8.84 -29.52
C ASN A 126 0.03 8.35 -28.07
N LEU A 127 -0.80 8.92 -27.19
CA LEU A 127 -0.89 8.45 -25.80
C LEU A 127 -2.14 7.60 -25.66
N THR A 128 -2.00 6.45 -25.04
CA THR A 128 -3.10 5.50 -24.82
C THR A 128 -3.12 5.01 -23.39
N HIS A 129 -4.31 4.66 -22.91
CA HIS A 129 -4.45 3.82 -21.72
C HIS A 129 -5.07 2.49 -22.13
N PRO A 130 -4.27 1.45 -22.42
CA PRO A 130 -4.78 0.23 -23.03
C PRO A 130 -5.83 -0.48 -22.18
N LEU A 131 -6.84 -1.07 -22.84
CA LEU A 131 -7.88 -1.82 -22.13
C LEU A 131 -7.31 -2.92 -21.22
N PRO A 132 -6.35 -3.77 -21.63
CA PRO A 132 -5.83 -4.83 -20.75
C PRO A 132 -5.28 -4.30 -19.42
N VAL A 133 -4.64 -3.14 -19.43
CA VAL A 133 -4.11 -2.46 -18.23
C VAL A 133 -5.26 -1.98 -17.35
N GLN A 134 -6.28 -1.36 -17.94
CA GLN A 134 -7.48 -0.97 -17.20
C GLN A 134 -8.17 -2.17 -16.56
N TRP A 135 -8.29 -3.31 -17.24
CA TRP A 135 -8.87 -4.53 -16.66
C TRP A 135 -8.08 -5.01 -15.43
N TYR A 136 -6.73 -4.94 -15.47
CA TYR A 136 -5.90 -5.19 -14.30
C TYR A 136 -6.24 -4.26 -13.13
N GLU A 137 -6.30 -2.95 -13.42
CA GLU A 137 -6.58 -1.91 -12.42
C GLU A 137 -7.97 -2.03 -11.83
N ILE A 138 -9.04 -2.14 -12.63
CA ILE A 138 -10.43 -2.00 -12.16
C ILE A 138 -11.16 -3.32 -11.94
N ARG A 139 -10.55 -4.47 -12.30
CA ARG A 139 -11.14 -5.81 -12.06
C ARG A 139 -10.25 -6.67 -11.19
N PHE A 140 -9.04 -6.97 -11.66
CA PHE A 140 -8.17 -7.94 -10.99
C PHE A 140 -7.65 -7.44 -9.64
N CYS A 141 -7.17 -6.20 -9.56
CA CYS A 141 -6.71 -5.63 -8.30
C CYS A 141 -7.82 -5.54 -7.23
N PRO A 142 -9.03 -5.01 -7.52
CA PRO A 142 -10.14 -4.98 -6.57
C PRO A 142 -10.59 -6.38 -6.14
N ALA A 143 -10.68 -7.34 -7.07
CA ALA A 143 -11.05 -8.70 -6.73
C ALA A 143 -10.02 -9.34 -5.78
N ALA A 144 -8.72 -9.17 -6.06
CA ALA A 144 -7.65 -9.62 -5.19
C ALA A 144 -7.72 -8.95 -3.81
N ALA A 145 -7.97 -7.63 -3.76
CA ALA A 145 -8.18 -6.92 -2.52
C ALA A 145 -9.33 -7.49 -1.69
N LEU A 146 -10.48 -7.78 -2.30
CA LEU A 146 -11.64 -8.34 -1.59
C LEU A 146 -11.35 -9.70 -0.99
N ILE A 147 -10.64 -10.57 -1.72
CA ILE A 147 -10.20 -11.88 -1.23
C ILE A 147 -9.27 -11.69 -0.02
N LEU A 148 -8.29 -10.79 -0.13
CA LEU A 148 -7.33 -10.52 0.94
C LEU A 148 -8.00 -9.86 2.17
N LEU A 149 -8.94 -8.93 1.99
CA LEU A 149 -9.71 -8.31 3.07
C LEU A 149 -10.60 -9.33 3.76
N THR A 150 -11.25 -10.20 3.00
CA THR A 150 -12.04 -11.31 3.56
C THR A 150 -11.13 -12.22 4.40
N GLY A 151 -9.98 -12.61 3.86
CA GLY A 151 -8.97 -13.37 4.60
C GLY A 151 -8.49 -12.67 5.88
N ALA A 152 -8.21 -11.36 5.81
CA ALA A 152 -7.80 -10.56 6.96
C ALA A 152 -8.90 -10.49 8.03
N TRP A 153 -10.15 -10.30 7.61
CA TRP A 153 -11.30 -10.27 8.50
C TRP A 153 -11.52 -11.61 9.20
N LEU A 154 -11.43 -12.72 8.47
CA LEU A 154 -11.54 -14.07 9.04
C LEU A 154 -10.38 -14.40 9.98
N ALA A 155 -9.14 -14.07 9.59
CA ALA A 155 -7.96 -14.25 10.43
C ALA A 155 -8.08 -13.49 11.75
N LEU A 156 -8.53 -12.23 11.70
CA LEU A 156 -8.77 -11.43 12.89
C LEU A 156 -9.99 -11.92 13.69
N SER A 157 -11.00 -12.46 13.01
CA SER A 157 -12.23 -12.94 13.63
C SER A 157 -12.04 -14.21 14.44
N TRP A 158 -11.33 -15.18 13.87
CA TRP A 158 -11.14 -16.51 14.45
C TRP A 158 -9.85 -16.64 15.25
N ARG A 159 -8.77 -15.96 14.85
CA ARG A 159 -7.44 -16.11 15.44
C ARG A 159 -6.87 -14.81 16.01
N GLY A 160 -7.65 -13.73 16.06
CA GLY A 160 -7.20 -12.41 16.49
C GLY A 160 -6.73 -12.29 17.95
N GLY A 161 -7.00 -13.28 18.80
CA GLY A 161 -6.45 -13.38 20.16
C GLY A 161 -5.03 -13.97 20.21
N THR A 162 -4.52 -14.50 19.10
CA THR A 162 -3.19 -15.12 19.01
C THR A 162 -2.21 -14.19 18.29
N PRO A 163 -0.91 -14.23 18.63
CA PRO A 163 0.11 -13.47 17.92
C PRO A 163 0.17 -13.79 16.42
N GLY A 164 0.08 -15.08 16.07
CA GLY A 164 0.10 -15.54 14.68
C GLY A 164 -1.12 -15.09 13.87
N GLY A 165 -2.33 -15.16 14.45
CA GLY A 165 -3.55 -14.69 13.79
C GLY A 165 -3.56 -13.18 13.57
N THR A 166 -3.02 -12.41 14.52
CA THR A 166 -2.85 -10.96 14.37
C THR A 166 -1.87 -10.63 13.25
N LEU A 167 -0.71 -11.29 13.22
CA LEU A 167 0.30 -11.06 12.18
C LEU A 167 -0.28 -11.38 10.79
N LEU A 168 -0.95 -12.52 10.65
CA LEU A 168 -1.59 -12.91 9.40
C LEU A 168 -2.62 -11.87 8.95
N ALA A 169 -3.48 -11.39 9.86
CA ALA A 169 -4.46 -10.36 9.55
C ALA A 169 -3.79 -9.05 9.07
N LYS A 170 -2.68 -8.63 9.70
CA LYS A 170 -1.92 -7.45 9.27
C LYS A 170 -1.31 -7.63 7.89
N VAL A 171 -0.71 -8.79 7.60
CA VAL A 171 -0.11 -9.07 6.29
C VAL A 171 -1.17 -9.04 5.19
N LEU A 172 -2.29 -9.73 5.40
CA LEU A 172 -3.40 -9.77 4.43
C LEU A 172 -4.03 -8.38 4.23
N LEU A 173 -4.25 -7.64 5.33
CA LEU A 173 -4.77 -6.28 5.26
C LEU A 173 -3.80 -5.35 4.52
N ALA A 174 -2.50 -5.46 4.76
CA ALA A 174 -1.49 -4.65 4.07
C ALA A 174 -1.48 -4.92 2.57
N ALA A 175 -1.46 -6.20 2.18
CA ALA A 175 -1.53 -6.60 0.79
C ALA A 175 -2.82 -6.08 0.12
N ALA A 176 -3.96 -6.18 0.81
CA ALA A 176 -5.21 -5.61 0.32
C ALA A 176 -5.14 -4.09 0.14
N ILE A 177 -4.57 -3.35 1.10
CA ILE A 177 -4.37 -1.89 1.00
C ILE A 177 -3.52 -1.55 -0.23
N GLY A 178 -2.50 -2.35 -0.55
CA GLY A 178 -1.72 -2.19 -1.78
C GLY A 178 -2.59 -2.23 -3.03
N HIS A 179 -3.43 -3.25 -3.17
CA HIS A 179 -4.34 -3.39 -4.31
C HIS A 179 -5.43 -2.30 -4.37
N VAL A 180 -6.10 -2.01 -3.25
CA VAL A 180 -7.15 -0.99 -3.19
C VAL A 180 -6.56 0.39 -3.44
N GLY A 181 -5.47 0.74 -2.76
CA GLY A 181 -4.81 2.03 -2.88
C GLY A 181 -4.37 2.29 -4.32
N PHE A 182 -3.69 1.33 -4.94
CA PHE A 182 -3.30 1.41 -6.35
C PHE A 182 -4.52 1.59 -7.26
N THR A 183 -5.54 0.75 -7.11
CA THR A 183 -6.74 0.84 -7.97
C THR A 183 -7.42 2.19 -7.86
N PHE A 184 -7.64 2.69 -6.64
CA PHE A 184 -8.34 3.95 -6.44
C PHE A 184 -7.54 5.13 -6.98
N MET A 185 -6.22 5.12 -6.82
CA MET A 185 -5.34 6.13 -7.39
C MET A 185 -5.47 6.15 -8.92
N ARG A 186 -5.29 4.99 -9.57
CA ARG A 186 -5.39 4.85 -11.04
C ARG A 186 -6.77 5.26 -11.54
N LEU A 187 -7.83 4.77 -10.91
CA LEU A 187 -9.20 5.10 -11.30
C LEU A 187 -9.51 6.59 -11.09
N ALA A 188 -9.02 7.20 -10.02
CA ALA A 188 -9.19 8.64 -9.78
C ALA A 188 -8.51 9.46 -10.89
N PHE A 189 -7.25 9.17 -11.21
CA PHE A 189 -6.55 9.85 -12.30
C PHE A 189 -7.25 9.64 -13.63
N LEU A 190 -7.68 8.41 -13.93
CA LEU A 190 -8.38 8.13 -15.17
C LEU A 190 -9.69 8.93 -15.25
N THR A 191 -10.42 9.01 -14.15
CA THR A 191 -11.68 9.76 -14.08
C THR A 191 -11.48 11.26 -14.33
N PHE A 192 -10.47 11.86 -13.70
CA PHE A 192 -10.21 13.30 -13.83
C PHE A 192 -9.50 13.67 -15.14
N TYR A 193 -8.65 12.79 -15.68
CA TYR A 193 -7.73 13.12 -16.77
C TYR A 193 -7.93 12.27 -18.04
N ARG A 194 -9.03 11.50 -18.17
CA ARG A 194 -9.33 10.72 -19.39
C ARG A 194 -9.27 11.52 -20.70
N GLU A 195 -9.61 12.80 -20.67
CA GLU A 195 -9.58 13.66 -21.86
C GLU A 195 -8.17 14.23 -22.15
N ARG A 196 -7.24 14.10 -21.19
CA ARG A 196 -5.87 14.63 -21.27
C ARG A 196 -4.90 13.70 -20.52
N ILE A 197 -4.64 12.51 -21.06
CA ILE A 197 -3.79 11.47 -20.43
C ILE A 197 -2.37 11.97 -20.10
N VAL A 198 -1.83 13.00 -20.77
CA VAL A 198 -0.58 13.64 -20.30
C VAL A 198 -0.63 13.96 -18.80
N TRP A 199 -1.76 14.46 -18.30
CA TRP A 199 -1.92 14.78 -16.88
C TRP A 199 -2.09 13.52 -16.03
N PHE A 200 -2.70 12.48 -16.57
CA PHE A 200 -2.76 11.17 -15.89
C PHE A 200 -1.35 10.66 -15.57
N PHE A 201 -0.48 10.57 -16.58
CA PHE A 201 0.92 10.12 -16.41
C PHE A 201 1.72 11.07 -15.51
N PHE A 202 1.57 12.39 -15.72
CA PHE A 202 2.24 13.36 -14.86
C PHE A 202 1.88 13.18 -13.38
N TRP A 203 0.60 13.00 -13.06
CA TRP A 203 0.15 12.87 -11.67
C TRP A 203 0.54 11.52 -11.07
N GLU A 204 0.55 10.45 -11.85
CA GLU A 204 1.13 9.17 -11.45
C GLU A 204 2.58 9.34 -11.00
N GLU A 205 3.45 9.79 -11.90
CA GLU A 205 4.88 9.99 -11.65
C GLU A 205 5.13 10.96 -10.47
N LEU A 206 4.33 12.03 -10.38
CA LEU A 206 4.44 13.00 -9.30
C LEU A 206 4.04 12.38 -7.94
N THR A 207 3.01 11.55 -7.89
CA THR A 207 2.62 10.88 -6.63
C THR A 207 3.65 9.86 -6.18
N GLU A 208 4.30 9.17 -7.11
CA GLU A 208 5.43 8.27 -6.83
C GLU A 208 6.63 9.06 -6.30
N LEU A 209 6.94 10.23 -6.88
CA LEU A 209 7.97 11.13 -6.37
C LEU A 209 7.64 11.66 -4.96
N ILE A 210 6.39 12.02 -4.70
CA ILE A 210 5.93 12.45 -3.37
C ILE A 210 6.08 11.30 -2.37
N LEU A 211 5.71 10.08 -2.76
CA LEU A 211 5.82 8.88 -1.93
C LEU A 211 7.27 8.66 -1.49
N ILE A 212 8.22 8.59 -2.44
CA ILE A 212 9.62 8.34 -2.12
C ILE A 212 10.24 9.48 -1.32
N THR A 213 9.90 10.74 -1.66
CA THR A 213 10.38 11.91 -0.90
C THR A 213 9.88 11.89 0.54
N GLY A 214 8.61 11.51 0.76
CA GLY A 214 8.04 11.34 2.08
C GLY A 214 8.74 10.25 2.89
N VAL A 215 9.04 9.10 2.27
CA VAL A 215 9.81 8.03 2.92
C VAL A 215 11.21 8.47 3.28
N LEU A 216 11.92 9.13 2.36
CA LEU A 216 13.27 9.67 2.61
C LEU A 216 13.27 10.70 3.74
N TYR A 217 12.29 11.61 3.74
CA TYR A 217 12.13 12.60 4.80
C TYR A 217 11.90 11.95 6.17
N MET A 218 11.04 10.93 6.24
CA MET A 218 10.82 10.18 7.48
C MET A 218 12.10 9.46 7.94
N LEU A 219 12.84 8.83 7.03
CA LEU A 219 14.10 8.18 7.37
C LEU A 219 15.14 9.19 7.90
N TRP A 220 15.22 10.37 7.29
CA TRP A 220 16.10 11.45 7.73
C TRP A 220 15.74 11.95 9.13
N LEU A 221 14.45 12.22 9.39
CA LEU A 221 13.97 12.70 10.69
C LEU A 221 14.31 11.72 11.83
N PHE A 222 14.20 10.41 11.57
CA PHE A 222 14.43 9.37 12.59
C PHE A 222 15.85 8.77 12.55
N GLN A 223 16.73 9.20 11.65
CA GLN A 223 18.10 8.72 11.50
C GLN A 223 18.93 8.78 12.80
N PRO A 224 18.87 9.86 13.62
CA PRO A 224 19.70 9.96 14.83
C PRO A 224 19.36 8.88 15.87
N GLN A 225 18.07 8.62 16.07
CA GLN A 225 17.58 7.60 17.02
C GLN A 225 17.95 6.20 16.55
N LEU A 226 17.88 5.97 15.23
CA LEU A 226 18.27 4.73 14.60
C LEU A 226 19.76 4.43 14.75
N GLY A 227 20.61 5.45 14.56
CA GLY A 227 22.05 5.34 14.75
C GLY A 227 22.45 5.06 16.22
N GLN A 228 21.66 5.53 17.19
CA GLN A 228 21.87 5.21 18.61
C GLN A 228 21.49 3.76 18.94
N GLN A 229 20.36 3.26 18.42
CA GLN A 229 19.91 1.88 18.65
C GLN A 229 20.85 0.84 18.03
N VAL A 230 21.36 1.08 16.83
CA VAL A 230 22.32 0.17 16.18
C VAL A 230 23.63 0.11 16.97
N ARG A 231 24.15 1.26 17.41
CA ARG A 231 25.34 1.32 18.26
C ARG A 231 25.15 0.60 19.59
N ALA A 232 23.98 0.74 20.22
CA ALA A 232 23.66 0.03 21.45
C ALA A 232 23.62 -1.49 21.26
N ARG A 233 23.01 -1.98 20.17
CA ARG A 233 22.98 -3.42 19.85
C ARG A 233 24.36 -3.99 19.53
N LEU A 234 25.19 -3.25 18.79
CA LEU A 234 26.56 -3.68 18.51
C LEU A 234 27.39 -3.79 19.80
N ARG A 235 27.25 -2.83 20.72
CA ARG A 235 27.91 -2.93 22.05
C ARG A 235 27.45 -4.15 22.83
N ALA A 236 26.15 -4.46 22.82
CA ALA A 236 25.59 -5.61 23.52
C ALA A 236 25.99 -6.98 22.92
N LEU A 237 26.38 -7.02 21.64
CA LEU A 237 26.92 -8.22 20.99
C LEU A 237 28.43 -8.38 21.21
N MET A 238 29.12 -7.31 21.61
CA MET A 238 30.55 -7.28 21.90
C MET A 238 30.87 -7.42 23.40
N SER A 239 29.85 -7.50 24.25
CA SER A 239 29.92 -7.76 25.69
C SER A 239 29.45 -9.16 26.02
#